data_AF-A0A2G7LVY0-F1
#
_entry.id   AF-A0A2G7LVY0-F1
#
_cell.length_a   1.000
_cell.length_b   1.000
_cell.length_c   1.000
_cell.angle_alpha   90.00
_cell.angle_beta   90.00
_cell.angle_gamma   90.00
#
_symmetry.space_group_name_H-M   'P 1'
#
loop_
_entity.id
_entity.type
_entity.pdbx_description
1 polymer ?
#
loop_
_entity_poly.entity_id
_entity_poly.type
_entity_poly.pdbx_seq_one_letter_code
_entity_poly.pdbx_strand_id
1 'polypeptide(L)'
;MYRDVVKITRQADDSDPWAGGSSGDQPEVFRARVTFATQRVIGQNGQEITSSVHIRMPGIVPVGYGDEVTFTEPSGTEKTKKIISYKVPRNLEGQFMMTVVHL
;
A
#
# COMPACT_ATOMS: atom_id res chain seq x y z
N MET A 1 2.73 -3.36 -17.72
CA MET A 1 3.80 -2.34 -17.61
C MET A 1 3.51 -1.48 -16.39
N TYR A 2 4.46 -1.39 -15.44
CA TYR A 2 4.37 -0.52 -14.27
C TYR A 2 4.86 0.87 -14.70
N ARG A 3 3.96 1.84 -14.78
CA ARG A 3 4.25 3.20 -15.27
C ARG A 3 4.16 4.25 -14.17
N ASP A 4 3.53 3.89 -13.06
CA ASP A 4 3.25 4.80 -11.96
C ASP A 4 4.30 4.65 -10.87
N VAL A 5 4.39 5.69 -10.05
CA VAL A 5 5.26 5.72 -8.86
C VAL A 5 4.37 5.98 -7.66
N VAL A 6 4.57 5.19 -6.61
CA VAL A 6 3.86 5.34 -5.34
C VAL A 6 4.88 5.49 -4.23
N LYS A 7 4.53 6.28 -3.22
CA LYS A 7 5.35 6.49 -2.02
C LYS A 7 4.64 5.83 -0.86
N ILE A 8 5.35 5.03 -0.09
CA ILE A 8 4.82 4.39 1.11
C ILE A 8 5.53 5.00 2.32
N THR A 9 4.75 5.59 3.21
CA THR A 9 5.20 6.13 4.47
C THR A 9 4.68 5.20 5.56
N ARG A 10 5.57 4.52 6.26
CA ARG A 10 5.22 3.76 7.46
C ARG A 10 4.92 4.75 8.58
N GLN A 11 3.86 4.50 9.34
CA GLN A 11 3.77 5.16 10.63
C GLN A 11 4.68 4.40 11.58
N ALA A 12 5.67 5.08 12.14
CA ALA A 12 6.37 4.57 13.30
C ALA A 12 5.34 4.28 14.39
N ASP A 13 5.36 3.07 14.93
CA ASP A 13 4.64 2.75 16.16
C ASP A 13 5.24 3.63 17.26
N ASP A 14 4.55 4.71 17.60
CA ASP A 14 4.92 5.67 18.66
C ASP A 14 4.77 5.05 20.07
N SER A 15 4.80 3.72 20.18
CA SER A 15 4.47 2.96 21.39
C SER A 15 5.66 2.31 22.09
N ASP A 16 6.89 2.49 21.59
CA ASP A 16 8.08 2.03 22.31
C ASP A 16 8.85 3.20 22.96
N PRO A 17 8.55 3.54 24.23
CA PRO A 17 9.26 4.61 24.95
C PRO A 17 10.73 4.28 25.26
N TRP A 18 11.23 3.09 24.90
CA TRP A 18 12.63 2.70 25.04
C TRP A 18 13.38 2.60 23.70
N ALA A 19 12.68 2.65 22.56
CA ALA A 19 13.28 2.77 21.24
C ALA A 19 13.62 4.24 20.97
N GLY A 20 14.84 4.64 21.34
CA GLY A 20 15.32 5.98 21.09
C GLY A 20 15.19 6.39 19.62
N GLY A 21 14.51 7.52 19.40
CA GLY A 21 14.62 8.31 18.17
C GLY A 21 13.68 7.87 17.07
N SER A 22 12.58 8.63 16.95
CA SER A 22 11.72 8.73 15.78
C SER A 22 12.55 8.75 14.50
N SER A 23 12.60 7.63 13.79
CA SER A 23 12.95 7.68 12.38
C SER A 23 11.74 8.29 11.69
N GLY A 24 11.76 9.62 11.56
CA GLY A 24 10.84 10.36 10.71
C GLY A 24 10.83 9.68 9.35
N ASP A 25 9.70 9.04 9.08
CA ASP A 25 9.62 7.90 8.19
C ASP A 25 9.86 8.35 6.75
N GLN A 26 10.99 7.95 6.17
CA GLN A 26 11.30 8.37 4.81
C GLN A 26 10.41 7.60 3.84
N PRO A 27 9.60 8.29 3.03
CA PRO A 27 8.72 7.60 2.09
C PRO A 27 9.53 6.73 1.13
N GLU A 28 9.31 5.43 1.17
CA GLU A 28 9.92 4.48 0.25
C GLU A 28 9.20 4.54 -1.10
N VAL A 29 9.97 4.69 -2.18
CA VAL A 29 9.43 4.92 -3.53
C VAL A 29 9.40 3.62 -4.32
N PHE A 30 8.21 3.20 -4.73
CA PHE A 30 8.00 1.96 -5.49
C PHE A 30 7.40 2.23 -6.87
N ARG A 31 7.86 1.45 -7.86
CA ARG A 31 7.20 1.39 -9.17
C ARG A 31 5.94 0.56 -9.04
N ALA A 32 4.83 1.08 -9.54
CA ALA A 32 3.54 0.43 -9.41
C ALA A 32 2.67 0.61 -10.66
N ARG A 33 1.51 -0.04 -10.59
CA ARG A 33 0.37 0.22 -11.48
C ARG A 33 -0.81 0.59 -10.61
N VAL A 34 -1.28 1.82 -10.74
CA VAL A 34 -2.46 2.33 -10.06
C VAL A 34 -3.67 2.10 -10.97
N THR A 35 -4.72 1.49 -10.44
CA THR A 35 -5.96 1.21 -11.16
C THR A 35 -7.13 1.76 -10.36
N PHE A 36 -7.93 2.61 -10.99
CA PHE A 36 -9.13 3.20 -10.40
C PHE A 36 -10.31 2.31 -10.76
N ALA A 37 -10.80 1.54 -9.80
CA ALA A 37 -11.94 0.66 -9.97
C ALA A 37 -12.63 0.48 -8.62
N THR A 38 -13.95 0.43 -8.63
CA THR A 38 -14.73 0.18 -7.43
C THR A 38 -14.82 -1.32 -7.19
N GLN A 39 -14.29 -1.81 -6.08
CA GLN A 39 -14.39 -3.22 -5.69
C GLN A 39 -14.70 -3.35 -4.20
N ARG A 40 -15.46 -4.39 -3.86
CA ARG A 40 -15.63 -4.79 -2.45
C ARG A 40 -14.41 -5.54 -2.00
N VAL A 41 -13.82 -5.09 -0.90
CA VAL A 41 -12.66 -5.70 -0.26
C VAL A 41 -12.97 -5.95 1.20
N ILE A 42 -12.36 -6.99 1.76
CA ILE A 42 -12.46 -7.28 3.18
C ILE A 42 -11.34 -6.50 3.87
N GLY A 43 -11.72 -5.57 4.75
CA GLY A 43 -10.77 -4.79 5.54
C GLY A 43 -10.12 -5.60 6.67
N GLN A 44 -9.21 -4.99 7.40
CA GLN A 44 -8.47 -5.62 8.51
C GLN A 44 -9.37 -6.31 9.54
N ASN A 45 -10.54 -5.73 9.83
CA ASN A 45 -11.48 -6.22 10.85
C ASN A 45 -12.55 -7.17 10.28
N GLY A 46 -12.37 -7.68 9.06
CA GLY A 46 -13.34 -8.59 8.42
C GLY A 46 -14.59 -7.91 7.83
N GLN A 47 -14.66 -6.58 7.88
CA GLN A 47 -15.78 -5.82 7.33
C GLN A 47 -15.64 -5.65 5.81
N GLU A 48 -16.76 -5.70 5.07
CA GLU A 48 -16.79 -5.34 3.65
C GLU A 48 -16.68 -3.81 3.50
N ILE A 49 -15.60 -3.36 2.86
CA ILE A 49 -15.34 -1.96 2.57
C ILE A 49 -15.24 -1.81 1.05
N THR A 50 -15.74 -0.69 0.53
CA THR A 50 -15.60 -0.37 -0.89
C THR A 50 -14.28 0.34 -1.12
N SER A 51 -13.36 -0.33 -1.84
CA SER A 51 -12.11 0.26 -2.31
C SER A 51 -12.32 0.84 -3.71
N SER A 52 -11.67 1.98 -3.97
CA SER A 52 -11.77 2.72 -5.24
C SER A 52 -10.45 2.73 -6.01
N VAL A 53 -9.35 2.39 -5.33
CA VAL A 53 -8.00 2.43 -5.89
C VAL A 53 -7.26 1.15 -5.56
N HIS A 54 -6.66 0.57 -6.59
CA HIS A 54 -5.92 -0.68 -6.54
C HIS A 54 -4.51 -0.45 -7.03
N ILE A 55 -3.53 -0.72 -6.19
CA ILE A 55 -2.12 -0.52 -6.49
C ILE A 55 -1.45 -1.89 -6.58
N ARG A 56 -0.76 -2.15 -7.68
CA ARG A 56 0.01 -3.39 -7.88
C ARG A 56 1.49 -3.04 -8.00
N MET A 57 2.30 -3.60 -7.11
CA MET A 57 3.75 -3.41 -7.07
C MET A 57 4.45 -4.75 -7.37
N PRO A 58 5.50 -4.76 -8.20
CA PRO A 58 6.22 -6.00 -8.50
C PRO A 58 6.98 -6.52 -7.29
N GLY A 59 6.99 -7.85 -7.12
CA GLY A 59 7.71 -8.50 -6.02
C GLY A 59 7.03 -8.34 -4.67
N ILE A 60 7.80 -8.53 -3.60
CA ILE A 60 7.35 -8.35 -2.22
C ILE A 60 7.69 -6.95 -1.74
N VAL A 61 6.67 -6.15 -1.48
CA VAL A 61 6.80 -4.83 -0.86
C VAL A 61 6.34 -4.93 0.60
N PRO A 62 7.19 -4.56 1.58
CA PRO A 62 6.82 -4.53 2.99
C PRO A 62 5.79 -3.42 3.22
N VAL A 63 4.55 -3.81 3.53
CA VAL A 63 3.43 -2.91 3.80
C VAL A 63 2.62 -3.38 5.01
N GLY A 64 2.11 -2.42 5.79
CA GLY A 64 1.25 -2.64 6.94
C GLY A 64 -0.05 -1.82 6.87
N TYR A 65 -1.04 -2.19 7.68
CA TYR A 65 -2.31 -1.46 7.76
C TYR A 65 -2.19 -0.03 8.33
N GLY A 66 -1.12 0.23 9.10
CA GLY A 66 -0.80 1.56 9.63
C GLY A 66 -0.12 2.47 8.62
N ASP A 67 0.32 1.93 7.47
CA ASP A 67 1.06 2.70 6.47
C ASP A 67 0.14 3.57 5.63
N GLU A 68 0.71 4.67 5.14
CA GLU A 68 0.07 5.57 4.19
C GLU A 68 0.71 5.43 2.82
N VAL A 69 -0.14 5.43 1.80
CA VAL A 69 0.29 5.36 0.39
C VAL A 69 -0.06 6.66 -0.30
N THR A 70 0.95 7.33 -0.83
CA THR A 70 0.81 8.50 -1.70
C THR A 70 0.92 8.08 -3.16
N PHE A 71 -0.06 8.47 -3.96
CA PHE A 71 -0.11 8.19 -5.40
C PHE A 71 -0.70 9.38 -6.16
N THR A 72 -0.40 9.46 -7.46
CA THR A 72 -0.93 10.51 -8.35
C THR A 72 -2.21 10.03 -9.02
N GLU A 73 -3.27 10.82 -8.93
CA GLU A 73 -4.53 10.59 -9.65
C GLU A 73 -4.44 10.99 -11.14
N PRO A 74 -5.39 10.56 -11.99
CA PRO A 74 -5.41 10.95 -13.40
C PRO A 74 -5.54 12.47 -13.60
N SER A 75 -6.06 13.19 -12.60
CA SER A 75 -6.10 14.67 -12.58
C SER A 75 -4.73 15.32 -12.38
N GLY A 76 -3.69 14.55 -12.05
CA GLY A 76 -2.36 15.05 -11.66
C GLY A 76 -2.25 15.41 -10.18
N THR A 77 -3.31 15.26 -9.38
CA THR A 77 -3.30 15.53 -7.94
C THR A 77 -2.66 14.37 -7.19
N GLU A 78 -1.70 14.64 -6.30
CA GLU A 78 -1.22 13.64 -5.35
C GLU A 78 -2.25 13.45 -4.22
N LYS A 79 -2.57 12.20 -3.90
CA LYS A 79 -3.41 11.83 -2.76
C LYS A 79 -2.68 10.85 -1.87
N THR A 80 -2.87 11.01 -0.57
CA THR A 80 -2.41 10.09 0.47
C THR A 80 -3.60 9.38 1.08
N LYS A 81 -3.51 8.05 1.21
CA LYS A 81 -4.56 7.22 1.79
C LYS A 81 -3.96 6.08 2.63
N LYS A 82 -4.70 5.66 3.66
CA LYS A 82 -4.37 4.48 4.46
C LYS A 82 -4.71 3.19 3.73
N ILE A 83 -3.95 2.14 4.01
CA ILE A 83 -4.17 0.80 3.45
C ILE A 83 -5.42 0.17 4.07
N ILE A 84 -6.43 -0.13 3.22
CA ILE A 84 -7.64 -0.84 3.65
C ILE A 84 -7.37 -2.34 3.74
N SER A 85 -6.66 -2.88 2.75
CA SER A 85 -6.35 -4.30 2.60
C SER A 85 -5.13 -4.48 1.70
N TYR A 86 -4.33 -5.51 1.95
CA TYR A 86 -3.24 -5.89 1.07
C TYR A 86 -3.14 -7.40 0.91
N LYS A 87 -2.62 -7.84 -0.23
CA LYS A 87 -2.43 -9.24 -0.59
C LYS A 87 -1.12 -9.42 -1.33
N VAL A 88 -0.44 -10.54 -1.09
CA VAL A 88 0.78 -10.91 -1.82
C VAL A 88 0.54 -12.22 -2.56
N PRO A 89 -0.17 -12.20 -3.72
CA PRO A 89 -0.42 -13.40 -4.50
C PRO A 89 0.88 -14.12 -4.88
N ARG A 90 0.82 -15.45 -4.80
CA ARG A 90 1.90 -16.35 -5.22
C ARG A 90 1.52 -17.03 -6.53
N ASN A 91 2.51 -17.37 -7.35
CA ASN A 91 2.30 -18.22 -8.51
C ASN A 91 2.09 -19.69 -8.10
N LEU A 92 1.84 -20.56 -9.07
CA LEU A 92 1.66 -22.00 -8.84
C LEU A 92 2.91 -22.69 -8.24
N GLU A 93 4.09 -22.06 -8.38
CA GLU A 93 5.36 -22.52 -7.82
C GLU A 93 5.63 -21.96 -6.42
N GLY A 94 4.69 -21.18 -5.85
CA GLY A 94 4.81 -20.57 -4.52
C GLY A 94 5.65 -19.29 -4.46
N GLN A 95 6.13 -18.78 -5.58
CA GLN A 95 6.90 -17.54 -5.66
C GLN A 95 5.99 -16.32 -5.59
N PHE A 96 6.42 -15.30 -4.84
CA PHE A 96 5.71 -14.02 -4.75
C PHE A 96 5.75 -13.29 -6.09
N MET A 97 4.57 -12.95 -6.63
CA MET A 97 4.47 -12.26 -7.91
C MET A 97 4.48 -10.75 -7.73
N MET A 98 3.63 -10.26 -6.83
CA MET A 98 3.36 -8.84 -6.63
C MET A 98 2.71 -8.60 -5.27
N THR A 99 2.83 -7.37 -4.78
CA THR A 99 2.02 -6.85 -3.68
C THR A 99 0.84 -6.08 -4.28
N VAL A 100 -0.38 -6.41 -3.87
CA VAL A 100 -1.61 -5.72 -4.23
C VAL A 100 -2.14 -5.00 -3.00
N VAL A 101 -2.35 -3.69 -3.13
CA VAL A 101 -2.85 -2.81 -2.07
C VAL A 101 -4.18 -2.20 -2.50
N HIS A 102 -5.12 -2.13 -1.56
CA HIS A 102 -6.47 -1.59 -1.74
C HIS A 102 -6.66 -0.34 -0.87
N LEU A 103 -7.10 0.76 -1.49
CA LEU A 103 -7.33 2.08 -0.88
C LEU A 103 -8.73 2.67 -1.19
#